data_AF-A0A250DI43-F1
#
_entry.id   AF-A0A250DI43-F1
#
_cell.length_a   1.000
_cell.length_b   1.000
_cell.length_c   1.000
_cell.angle_alpha   90.00
_cell.angle_beta   90.00
_cell.angle_gamma   90.00
#
_symmetry.space_group_name_H-M   'P 1'
#
loop_
_entity.id
_entity.type
_entity.pdbx_description
1 polymer ?
#
loop_
_entity_poly.entity_id
_entity_poly.type
_entity_poly.pdbx_seq_one_letter_code
_entity_poly.pdbx_strand_id
1 'polypeptide(L)'
;MNPSATWHPVTPSAEVRAGANIVAGFAQGQELALWRAADGSPQAWENRCPHRSVRFTLGQVTGGDRLACAYHGWQYEAGSGACVRIPAHPAMPAPRNVCAKVFATADAAGMLWVRLAADSADAPPELADAVPAGWHLARTLTLRVAASEVRAALAPHGFASTGTPDAWQGTLDGSPVAALLLDAQPQLSFLHLWTDAAPGSDAMARVHRAARQLRSDIEAAASH
;
A
#
# COMPACT_ATOMS: atom_id res chain seq x y z
N MET A 1 20.55 -0.27 -2.54
CA MET A 1 19.58 0.81 -2.83
C MET A 1 19.23 1.43 -1.50
N ASN A 2 19.43 2.74 -1.32
CA ASN A 2 19.02 3.43 -0.10
C ASN A 2 17.51 3.25 0.07
N PRO A 3 17.00 2.96 1.29
CA PRO A 3 15.56 3.03 1.53
C PRO A 3 15.09 4.43 1.15
N SER A 4 14.19 4.55 0.18
CA SER A 4 13.71 5.83 -0.28
C SER A 4 12.97 6.53 0.86
N ALA A 5 13.27 7.82 1.07
CA ALA A 5 12.53 8.68 2.00
C ALA A 5 11.08 8.96 1.56
N THR A 6 10.69 8.45 0.39
CA THR A 6 9.40 8.66 -0.27
C THR A 6 8.29 7.82 0.35
N TRP A 7 7.12 8.42 0.50
CA TRP A 7 5.89 7.73 0.89
C TRP A 7 5.19 7.10 -0.32
N HIS A 8 4.65 5.90 -0.14
CA HIS A 8 3.91 5.16 -1.16
C HIS A 8 2.48 4.87 -0.68
N PRO A 9 1.43 5.23 -1.44
CA PRO A 9 0.08 4.75 -1.15
C PRO A 9 -0.02 3.29 -1.55
N VAL A 10 -0.14 2.35 -0.59
CA VAL A 10 0.00 0.91 -0.92
C VAL A 10 -1.35 0.21 -1.08
N THR A 11 -2.32 0.49 -0.21
CA THR A 11 -3.63 -0.17 -0.21
C THR A 11 -4.71 0.77 0.31
N PRO A 12 -5.97 0.64 -0.13
CA PRO A 12 -7.09 1.33 0.52
C PRO A 12 -7.10 1.02 2.03
N SER A 13 -7.16 2.07 2.84
CA SER A 13 -7.07 1.95 4.30
C SER A 13 -8.14 1.02 4.88
N ALA A 14 -9.33 1.02 4.27
CA ALA A 14 -10.47 0.18 4.65
C ALA A 14 -10.28 -1.33 4.39
N GLU A 15 -9.33 -1.73 3.53
CA GLU A 15 -9.02 -3.16 3.30
C GLU A 15 -8.28 -3.79 4.49
N VAL A 16 -7.59 -2.96 5.29
CA VAL A 16 -6.83 -3.38 6.46
C VAL A 16 -7.67 -3.18 7.72
N ARG A 17 -8.38 -4.23 8.14
CA ARG A 17 -9.32 -4.19 9.27
C ARG A 17 -8.59 -4.44 10.60
N ALA A 18 -8.81 -3.57 11.56
CA ALA A 18 -8.23 -3.62 12.90
C ALA A 18 -8.39 -5.01 13.55
N GLY A 19 -7.26 -5.59 13.98
CA GLY A 19 -7.22 -6.87 14.69
C GLY A 19 -7.64 -8.09 13.88
N ALA A 20 -7.97 -7.96 12.58
CA ALA A 20 -8.77 -8.97 11.89
C ALA A 20 -8.08 -9.65 10.71
N ASN A 21 -7.29 -8.92 9.91
CA ASN A 21 -6.65 -9.47 8.71
C ASN A 21 -5.25 -8.90 8.46
N ILE A 22 -4.55 -9.60 7.57
CA ILE A 22 -3.24 -9.20 7.04
C ILE A 22 -3.41 -9.10 5.52
N VAL A 23 -3.11 -7.94 4.96
CA VAL A 23 -3.18 -7.65 3.53
C VAL A 23 -1.77 -7.68 2.95
N ALA A 24 -1.59 -8.31 1.80
CA ALA A 24 -0.33 -8.25 1.07
C ALA A 24 -0.22 -6.91 0.35
N GLY A 25 0.91 -6.23 0.50
CA GLY A 25 1.23 -4.99 -0.21
C GLY A 25 2.58 -5.09 -0.92
N PHE A 26 2.85 -4.14 -1.81
CA PHE A 26 4.12 -4.03 -2.50
C PHE A 26 4.51 -2.56 -2.65
N ALA A 27 5.78 -2.23 -2.50
CA ALA A 27 6.32 -0.93 -2.87
C ALA A 27 7.79 -1.09 -3.27
N GLN A 28 8.17 -0.62 -4.47
CA GLN A 28 9.55 -0.67 -4.99
C GLN A 28 10.24 -2.04 -4.82
N GLY A 29 9.52 -3.13 -5.13
CA GLY A 29 10.01 -4.50 -4.99
C GLY A 29 9.98 -5.08 -3.57
N GLN A 30 9.66 -4.28 -2.54
CA GLN A 30 9.46 -4.76 -1.18
C GLN A 30 8.07 -5.37 -1.02
N GLU A 31 8.00 -6.66 -0.67
CA GLU A 31 6.75 -7.31 -0.28
C GLU A 31 6.41 -6.96 1.18
N LEU A 32 5.17 -6.53 1.43
CA LEU A 32 4.71 -5.99 2.70
C LEU A 32 3.59 -6.85 3.30
N ALA A 33 3.63 -7.02 4.63
CA ALA A 33 2.50 -7.48 5.42
C ALA A 33 1.86 -6.27 6.10
N LEU A 34 0.68 -5.89 5.62
CA LEU A 34 -0.08 -4.75 6.09
C LEU A 34 -1.17 -5.22 7.03
N TRP A 35 -1.22 -4.68 8.23
CA TRP A 35 -2.22 -5.04 9.22
C TRP A 35 -2.49 -3.87 10.16
N ARG A 36 -3.48 -4.01 11.02
CA ARG A 36 -3.77 -3.06 12.08
C ARG A 36 -3.85 -3.79 13.40
N ALA A 37 -3.25 -3.22 14.43
CA ALA A 37 -3.55 -3.62 15.78
C ALA A 37 -5.03 -3.31 16.11
N ALA A 38 -5.55 -3.91 17.18
CA ALA A 38 -6.95 -3.77 17.58
C ALA A 38 -7.33 -2.35 17.99
N ASP A 39 -6.34 -1.54 18.41
CA ASP A 39 -6.47 -0.10 18.65
C ASP A 39 -6.59 0.72 17.35
N GLY A 40 -6.47 0.09 16.19
CA GLY A 40 -6.52 0.72 14.87
C GLY A 40 -5.15 1.17 14.34
N SER A 41 -4.08 1.07 15.14
CA SER A 41 -2.74 1.51 14.76
C SER A 41 -2.24 0.74 13.53
N PRO A 42 -1.95 1.42 12.39
CA PRO A 42 -1.46 0.77 11.18
C PRO A 42 -0.06 0.18 11.37
N GLN A 43 0.19 -0.92 10.66
CA GLN A 43 1.44 -1.64 10.66
C GLN A 43 1.80 -2.03 9.22
N ALA A 44 3.03 -1.76 8.81
CA ALA A 44 3.58 -2.25 7.56
C ALA A 44 4.91 -2.93 7.85
N TRP A 45 4.97 -4.23 7.66
CA TRP A 45 6.16 -5.03 7.93
C TRP A 45 6.72 -5.61 6.65
N GLU A 46 8.01 -5.93 6.61
CA GLU A 46 8.52 -6.86 5.61
C GLU A 46 7.71 -8.15 5.69
N ASN A 47 7.20 -8.66 4.56
CA ASN A 47 6.41 -9.89 4.54
C ASN A 47 7.27 -11.16 4.71
N ARG A 48 8.10 -11.18 5.76
CA ARG A 48 9.11 -12.20 5.98
C ARG A 48 9.34 -12.41 7.47
N CYS A 49 8.99 -13.60 7.96
CA CYS A 49 9.29 -13.99 9.33
C CYS A 49 10.82 -14.09 9.55
N PRO A 50 11.40 -13.41 10.56
CA PRO A 50 12.85 -13.42 10.77
C PRO A 50 13.40 -14.78 11.20
N HIS A 51 12.55 -15.74 11.61
CA HIS A 51 12.96 -17.09 11.98
C HIS A 51 13.34 -17.96 10.76
N ARG A 52 12.43 -18.10 9.78
CA ARG A 52 12.56 -19.02 8.62
C ARG A 52 11.93 -18.46 7.33
N SER A 53 11.82 -17.14 7.21
CA SER A 53 11.39 -16.43 5.99
C SER A 53 9.96 -16.68 5.49
N VAL A 54 9.12 -17.40 6.24
CA VAL A 54 7.71 -17.58 5.86
C VAL A 54 6.99 -16.24 5.88
N ARG A 55 6.14 -16.00 4.87
CA ARG A 55 5.33 -14.78 4.74
C ARG A 55 4.40 -14.60 5.93
N PHE A 56 4.39 -13.40 6.50
CA PHE A 56 3.45 -13.04 7.57
C PHE A 56 2.00 -13.00 7.09
N THR A 57 1.75 -12.72 5.81
CA THR A 57 0.40 -12.76 5.21
C THR A 57 -0.26 -14.14 5.25
N LEU A 58 0.51 -15.21 5.48
CA LEU A 58 -0.03 -16.56 5.71
C LEU A 58 -0.40 -16.82 7.17
N GLY A 59 0.00 -15.92 8.07
CA GLY A 59 -0.21 -16.01 9.51
C GLY A 59 -1.54 -15.40 9.94
N GLN A 60 -1.59 -14.93 11.18
CA GLN A 60 -2.79 -14.32 11.76
C GLN A 60 -2.46 -13.24 12.78
N VAL A 61 -3.35 -12.26 12.92
CA VAL A 61 -3.33 -11.33 14.05
C VAL A 61 -3.77 -12.09 15.30
N THR A 62 -3.05 -11.93 16.41
CA THR A 62 -3.31 -12.62 17.68
C THR A 62 -3.27 -11.63 18.82
N GLY A 63 -4.19 -11.74 19.78
CA GLY A 63 -4.25 -10.84 20.94
C GLY A 63 -4.62 -9.39 20.60
N GLY A 64 -4.89 -9.10 19.32
CA GLY A 64 -5.13 -7.75 18.83
C GLY A 64 -3.86 -6.94 18.56
N ASP A 65 -2.72 -7.31 19.12
CA ASP A 65 -1.48 -6.50 19.11
C ASP A 65 -0.26 -7.25 18.57
N ARG A 66 -0.43 -8.47 18.03
CA ARG A 66 0.67 -9.31 17.54
C ARG A 66 0.35 -9.96 16.21
N LEU A 67 1.40 -10.27 15.43
CA LEU A 67 1.32 -11.25 14.35
C LEU A 67 1.94 -12.58 14.76
N ALA A 68 1.19 -13.66 14.57
CA ALA A 68 1.67 -15.02 14.69
C ALA A 68 2.04 -15.58 13.30
N CYS A 69 3.28 -16.04 13.14
CA CYS A 69 3.74 -16.68 11.91
C CYS A 69 3.08 -18.06 11.72
N ALA A 70 2.62 -18.35 10.50
CA ALA A 70 1.94 -19.61 10.16
C ALA A 70 2.78 -20.87 10.36
N TYR A 71 4.11 -20.75 10.40
CA TYR A 71 4.98 -21.92 10.45
C TYR A 71 5.09 -22.51 11.86
N HIS A 72 5.62 -21.73 12.80
CA HIS A 72 5.88 -22.20 14.18
C HIS A 72 5.11 -21.38 15.23
N GLY A 73 4.19 -20.51 14.79
CA GLY A 73 3.39 -19.68 15.68
C GLY A 73 4.17 -18.61 16.46
N TRP A 74 5.42 -18.34 16.09
CA TRP A 74 6.21 -17.26 16.71
C TRP A 74 5.44 -15.95 16.59
N GLN A 75 5.28 -15.26 17.72
CA GLN A 75 4.50 -14.02 17.80
C GLN A 75 5.41 -12.82 17.95
N TYR A 76 5.09 -11.78 17.21
CA TYR A 76 5.82 -10.53 17.18
C TYR A 76 4.86 -9.39 17.52
N GLU A 77 5.26 -8.47 18.38
CA GLU A 77 4.41 -7.35 18.82
C GLU A 77 4.36 -6.21 17.79
N ALA A 78 3.22 -5.51 17.75
CA ALA A 78 3.02 -4.29 16.97
C ALA A 78 4.06 -3.22 17.32
N GLY A 79 4.36 -2.35 16.36
CA GLY A 79 5.30 -1.22 16.54
C GLY A 79 6.76 -1.67 16.44
N SER A 80 7.27 -2.40 17.44
CA SER A 80 8.69 -2.79 17.48
C SER A 80 9.01 -3.99 16.56
N GLY A 81 8.01 -4.83 16.28
CA GLY A 81 8.21 -6.11 15.60
C GLY A 81 8.95 -7.13 16.46
N ALA A 82 9.18 -6.89 17.75
CA ALA A 82 9.95 -7.77 18.62
C ALA A 82 9.25 -9.12 18.82
N CYS A 83 10.00 -10.22 18.80
CA CYS A 83 9.45 -11.52 19.20
C CYS A 83 9.10 -11.50 20.68
N VAL A 84 7.86 -11.85 21.02
CA VAL A 84 7.34 -11.87 22.40
C VAL A 84 6.88 -13.24 22.86
N ARG A 85 6.72 -14.20 21.94
CA ARG A 85 6.26 -15.55 22.29
C ARG A 85 6.73 -16.59 21.28
N ILE A 86 7.31 -17.68 21.80
CA ILE A 86 7.68 -18.87 21.06
C ILE A 86 6.83 -20.03 21.59
N PRO A 87 5.76 -20.46 20.88
CA PRO A 87 4.81 -21.43 21.41
C PRO A 87 5.44 -22.76 21.87
N ALA A 88 6.46 -23.25 21.16
CA ALA A 88 7.17 -24.49 21.51
C ALA A 88 8.05 -24.36 22.78
N HIS A 89 8.39 -23.13 23.18
CA HIS A 89 9.25 -22.84 24.33
C HIS A 89 8.67 -21.69 25.16
N PRO A 90 7.50 -21.88 25.80
CA PRO A 90 6.75 -20.78 26.43
C PRO A 90 7.47 -20.15 27.64
N ALA A 91 8.37 -20.89 28.29
CA ALA A 91 9.17 -20.40 29.40
C ALA A 91 10.48 -19.71 28.96
N MET A 92 10.83 -19.79 27.67
CA MET A 92 12.05 -19.19 27.15
C MET A 92 11.80 -17.70 26.86
N PRO A 93 12.65 -16.79 27.36
CA PRO A 93 12.65 -15.41 26.92
C PRO A 93 12.90 -15.36 25.40
N ALA A 94 12.01 -14.69 24.66
CA ALA A 94 12.20 -14.54 23.24
C ALA A 94 13.50 -13.75 22.94
N PRO A 95 14.28 -14.15 21.91
CA PRO A 95 15.52 -13.45 21.59
C PRO A 95 15.26 -12.00 21.19
N ARG A 96 15.94 -11.05 21.86
CA ARG A 96 15.78 -9.60 21.64
C ARG A 96 16.15 -9.12 20.24
N ASN A 97 16.96 -9.89 19.52
CA ASN A 97 17.45 -9.57 18.19
C ASN A 97 16.62 -10.21 17.06
N VAL A 98 15.58 -10.97 17.38
CA VAL A 98 14.71 -11.59 16.38
C VAL A 98 13.45 -10.73 16.26
N CYS A 99 13.57 -9.65 15.49
CA CYS A 99 12.49 -8.71 15.23
C CYS A 99 12.04 -8.79 13.78
N ALA A 100 10.74 -8.65 13.54
CA ALA A 100 10.22 -8.35 12.23
C ALA A 100 10.72 -6.96 11.81
N LYS A 101 11.05 -6.80 10.52
CA LYS A 101 11.40 -5.50 9.97
C LYS A 101 10.12 -4.69 9.77
N VAL A 102 10.07 -3.50 10.39
CA VAL A 102 8.91 -2.60 10.36
C VAL A 102 9.21 -1.37 9.49
N PHE A 103 8.16 -0.80 8.90
CA PHE A 103 8.18 0.38 8.05
C PHE A 103 7.21 1.43 8.59
N ALA A 104 7.52 2.70 8.36
CA ALA A 104 6.65 3.81 8.77
C ALA A 104 5.34 3.78 7.99
N THR A 105 4.25 4.14 8.66
CA THR A 105 2.90 4.13 8.11
C THR A 105 2.16 5.43 8.38
N ALA A 106 1.21 5.77 7.50
CA ALA A 106 0.29 6.88 7.69
C ALA A 106 -1.06 6.61 7.02
N ASP A 107 -2.15 7.04 7.64
CA ASP A 107 -3.48 7.02 7.04
C ASP A 107 -3.81 8.39 6.45
N ALA A 108 -4.01 8.44 5.14
CA ALA A 108 -4.33 9.71 4.48
C ALA A 108 -5.03 9.50 3.13
N ALA A 109 -6.00 10.36 2.82
CA ALA A 109 -6.84 10.29 1.61
C ALA A 109 -7.43 8.90 1.31
N GLY A 110 -7.86 8.17 2.34
CA GLY A 110 -8.47 6.84 2.21
C GLY A 110 -7.49 5.71 1.92
N MET A 111 -6.19 5.96 1.95
CA MET A 111 -5.13 4.97 1.72
C MET A 111 -4.26 4.78 2.97
N LEU A 112 -3.73 3.57 3.12
CA LEU A 112 -2.59 3.29 3.97
C LEU A 112 -1.31 3.55 3.18
N TRP A 113 -0.52 4.50 3.67
CA TRP A 113 0.76 4.90 3.11
C TRP A 113 1.90 4.21 3.85
N VAL A 114 2.95 3.86 3.12
CA VAL A 114 4.15 3.22 3.65
C VAL A 114 5.39 3.93 3.15
N ARG A 115 6.31 4.27 4.06
CA ARG A 115 7.68 4.66 3.73
C ARG A 115 8.60 3.51 4.07
N LEU A 116 9.49 3.12 3.15
CA LEU A 116 10.38 1.95 3.32
C LEU A 116 11.57 2.21 4.28
N ALA A 117 11.33 3.03 5.30
CA ALA A 117 12.22 3.37 6.42
C ALA A 117 11.42 3.40 7.73
N ALA A 118 12.08 3.24 8.87
CA ALA A 118 11.45 3.06 10.19
C ALA A 118 11.35 4.35 11.03
N ASP A 119 11.73 5.50 10.45
CA ASP A 119 11.70 6.83 11.09
C ASP A 119 10.28 7.42 11.17
N SER A 120 10.11 8.53 11.92
CA SER A 120 8.82 9.02 12.41
C SER A 120 7.75 9.26 11.34
N ALA A 121 6.51 8.97 11.75
CA ALA A 121 5.28 9.07 10.97
C ALA A 121 4.78 10.52 10.81
N ASP A 122 5.60 11.39 10.22
CA ASP A 122 5.06 12.64 9.68
C ASP A 122 4.11 12.30 8.53
N ALA A 123 3.02 13.07 8.39
CA ALA A 123 2.07 12.86 7.32
C ALA A 123 2.78 12.92 5.94
N PRO A 124 2.39 12.09 4.95
CA PRO A 124 3.02 12.08 3.64
C PRO A 124 2.94 13.47 2.99
N PRO A 125 4.05 14.24 2.85
CA PRO A 125 4.00 15.55 2.23
C PRO A 125 3.57 15.46 0.76
N GLU A 126 3.92 14.36 0.07
CA GLU A 126 3.61 14.13 -1.33
C GLU A 126 2.10 14.06 -1.61
N LEU A 127 1.28 13.71 -0.60
CA LEU A 127 -0.17 13.70 -0.74
C LEU A 127 -0.74 15.11 -0.92
N ALA A 128 -0.22 16.10 -0.18
CA ALA A 128 -0.79 17.44 -0.14
C ALA A 128 -0.73 18.13 -1.51
N ASP A 129 0.32 17.84 -2.28
CA ASP A 129 0.51 18.39 -3.62
C ASP A 129 -0.14 17.55 -4.72
N ALA A 130 -0.32 16.24 -4.49
CA ALA A 130 -0.78 15.30 -5.52
C ALA A 130 -2.31 15.08 -5.52
N VAL A 131 -2.95 15.05 -4.35
CA VAL A 131 -4.39 14.76 -4.21
C VAL A 131 -5.05 15.93 -3.49
N PRO A 132 -5.91 16.72 -4.18
CA PRO A 132 -6.52 17.87 -3.56
C PRO A 132 -7.40 17.51 -2.35
N ALA A 133 -7.48 18.43 -1.39
CA ALA A 133 -8.29 18.25 -0.19
C ALA A 133 -9.77 18.03 -0.55
N GLY A 134 -10.41 17.09 0.15
CA GLY A 134 -11.81 16.72 -0.06
C GLY A 134 -12.06 15.71 -1.18
N TRP A 135 -11.03 15.32 -1.94
CA TRP A 135 -11.17 14.30 -2.98
C TRP A 135 -11.28 12.90 -2.38
N HIS A 136 -11.97 12.03 -3.10
CA HIS A 136 -12.31 10.68 -2.67
C HIS A 136 -11.54 9.65 -3.49
N LEU A 137 -11.00 8.63 -2.82
CA LEU A 137 -10.45 7.46 -3.50
C LEU A 137 -11.55 6.81 -4.34
N ALA A 138 -11.37 6.80 -5.65
CA ALA A 138 -12.26 6.14 -6.59
C ALA A 138 -11.86 4.67 -6.73
N ARG A 139 -10.61 4.41 -7.15
CA ARG A 139 -10.17 3.06 -7.48
C ARG A 139 -8.66 2.92 -7.50
N THR A 140 -8.19 1.72 -7.18
CA THR A 140 -6.85 1.25 -7.52
C THR A 140 -6.92 0.38 -8.78
N LEU A 141 -6.12 0.71 -9.79
CA LEU A 141 -5.91 -0.15 -10.95
C LEU A 141 -4.66 -0.98 -10.73
N THR A 142 -4.81 -2.30 -10.76
CA THR A 142 -3.68 -3.23 -10.82
C THR A 142 -3.28 -3.42 -12.27
N LEU A 143 -2.05 -3.05 -12.60
CA LEU A 143 -1.52 -3.04 -13.97
C LEU A 143 -0.37 -4.04 -14.06
N ARG A 144 -0.50 -5.06 -14.91
CA ARG A 144 0.56 -6.08 -15.13
C ARG A 144 1.62 -5.62 -16.13
N VAL A 145 2.15 -4.42 -15.90
CA VAL A 145 3.14 -3.74 -16.72
C VAL A 145 4.10 -2.97 -15.82
N ALA A 146 5.27 -2.61 -16.34
CA ALA A 146 6.26 -1.81 -15.61
C ALA A 146 5.76 -0.37 -15.43
N ALA A 147 6.21 0.29 -14.35
CA ALA A 147 5.81 1.67 -14.06
C ALA A 147 6.17 2.64 -15.21
N SER A 148 7.29 2.40 -15.91
CA SER A 148 7.69 3.18 -17.09
C SER A 148 6.67 3.15 -18.22
N GLU A 149 6.03 2.00 -18.44
CA GLU A 149 5.01 1.82 -19.49
C GLU A 149 3.72 2.54 -19.11
N VAL A 150 3.34 2.48 -17.82
CA VAL A 150 2.20 3.27 -17.31
C VAL A 150 2.44 4.76 -17.51
N ARG A 151 3.62 5.28 -17.14
CA ARG A 151 3.96 6.70 -17.36
C ARG A 151 3.86 7.11 -18.82
N ALA A 152 4.35 6.27 -19.73
CA ALA A 152 4.30 6.53 -21.17
C ALA A 152 2.84 6.56 -21.68
N ALA A 153 1.97 5.72 -21.11
CA ALA A 153 0.57 5.61 -21.53
C ALA A 153 -0.35 6.69 -20.93
N LEU A 154 -0.01 7.29 -19.79
CA LEU A 154 -0.87 8.28 -19.11
C LEU A 154 -1.10 9.55 -19.93
N ALA A 155 -0.06 10.13 -20.53
CA ALA A 155 -0.18 11.37 -21.30
C ALA A 155 -1.12 11.27 -22.53
N PRO A 156 -1.03 10.21 -23.37
CA PRO A 156 -2.02 9.94 -24.42
C PRO A 156 -3.47 9.87 -23.92
N HIS A 157 -3.69 9.52 -22.65
CA HIS A 157 -5.01 9.42 -22.03
C HIS A 157 -5.42 10.70 -21.27
N GLY A 158 -4.76 11.83 -21.54
CA GLY A 158 -5.13 13.13 -21.01
C GLY A 158 -4.67 13.38 -19.57
N PHE A 159 -3.69 12.63 -19.08
CA PHE A 159 -3.05 12.90 -17.79
C PHE A 159 -1.75 13.70 -17.97
N ALA A 160 -1.54 14.71 -17.14
CA ALA A 160 -0.32 15.49 -17.07
C ALA A 160 0.38 15.25 -15.72
N SER A 161 1.72 15.21 -15.74
CA SER A 161 2.51 15.16 -14.51
C SER A 161 2.38 16.48 -13.72
N THR A 162 2.30 16.38 -12.40
CA THR A 162 2.08 17.52 -11.50
C THR A 162 3.35 18.12 -10.92
N GLY A 163 4.53 17.60 -11.28
CA GLY A 163 5.82 17.98 -10.70
C GLY A 163 6.18 17.20 -9.44
N THR A 164 5.20 16.68 -8.71
CA THR A 164 5.42 15.66 -7.66
C THR A 164 5.73 14.32 -8.32
N PRO A 165 6.76 13.58 -7.85
CA PRO A 165 7.10 12.27 -8.42
C PRO A 165 5.89 11.33 -8.44
N ASP A 166 5.68 10.67 -9.58
CA ASP A 166 4.59 9.70 -9.77
C ASP A 166 3.15 10.24 -9.63
N ALA A 167 2.99 11.55 -9.52
CA ALA A 167 1.69 12.20 -9.39
C ALA A 167 1.24 12.85 -10.70
N TRP A 168 0.01 12.51 -11.10
CA TRP A 168 -0.61 12.92 -12.35
C TRP A 168 -2.00 13.49 -12.10
N GLN A 169 -2.45 14.39 -12.97
CA GLN A 169 -3.82 14.90 -12.98
C GLN A 169 -4.37 14.87 -14.40
N GLY A 170 -5.66 14.58 -14.54
CA GLY A 170 -6.33 14.50 -15.81
C GLY A 170 -7.84 14.48 -15.64
N THR A 171 -8.54 13.95 -16.64
CA THR A 171 -10.00 13.75 -16.56
C THR A 171 -10.36 12.35 -17.01
N LEU A 172 -11.37 11.76 -16.38
CA LEU A 172 -12.00 10.52 -16.82
C LEU A 172 -13.51 10.74 -16.94
N ASP A 173 -14.04 10.57 -18.15
CA ASP A 173 -15.46 10.76 -18.46
C ASP A 173 -16.00 12.13 -17.99
N GLY A 174 -15.19 13.18 -18.20
CA GLY A 174 -15.49 14.56 -17.82
C GLY A 174 -15.27 14.92 -16.35
N SER A 175 -14.97 13.94 -15.49
CA SER A 175 -14.65 14.19 -14.07
C SER A 175 -13.15 14.39 -13.87
N PRO A 176 -12.73 15.41 -13.09
CA PRO A 176 -11.34 15.57 -12.67
C PRO A 176 -10.83 14.34 -11.90
N VAL A 177 -9.61 13.90 -12.21
CA VAL A 177 -8.96 12.75 -11.58
C VAL A 177 -7.51 13.06 -11.26
N ALA A 178 -7.10 12.75 -10.04
CA ALA A 178 -5.71 12.72 -9.59
C ALA A 178 -5.28 11.25 -9.54
N ALA A 179 -4.07 10.98 -9.98
CA ALA A 179 -3.54 9.63 -10.08
C ALA A 179 -2.15 9.54 -9.47
N LEU A 180 -1.93 8.58 -8.58
CA LEU A 180 -0.62 8.25 -8.04
C LEU A 180 -0.18 6.88 -8.55
N LEU A 181 0.97 6.85 -9.22
CA LEU A 181 1.59 5.64 -9.69
C LEU A 181 2.50 5.04 -8.61
N LEU A 182 2.36 3.75 -8.38
CA LEU A 182 3.24 2.98 -7.52
C LEU A 182 3.94 1.93 -8.37
N ASP A 183 5.25 2.05 -8.47
CA ASP A 183 6.13 0.97 -8.90
C ASP A 183 6.15 -0.11 -7.82
N ALA A 184 5.39 -1.19 -8.02
CA ALA A 184 5.26 -2.25 -7.03
C ALA A 184 6.34 -3.32 -7.23
N GLN A 185 6.53 -3.80 -8.46
CA GLN A 185 7.56 -4.76 -8.87
C GLN A 185 7.88 -4.58 -10.37
N PRO A 186 8.94 -5.18 -10.94
CA PRO A 186 9.37 -4.95 -12.32
C PRO A 186 8.31 -5.08 -13.42
N GLN A 187 7.20 -5.78 -13.18
CA GLN A 187 6.08 -5.98 -14.13
C GLN A 187 4.72 -5.86 -13.42
N LEU A 188 4.67 -5.14 -12.31
CA LEU A 188 3.46 -4.90 -11.55
C LEU A 188 3.47 -3.46 -11.07
N SER A 189 2.46 -2.72 -11.46
CA SER A 189 2.25 -1.34 -11.03
C SER A 189 0.85 -1.17 -10.46
N PHE A 190 0.68 -0.21 -9.58
CA PHE A 190 -0.64 0.23 -9.14
C PHE A 190 -0.85 1.69 -9.53
N LEU A 191 -2.01 2.01 -10.09
CA LEU A 191 -2.43 3.39 -10.31
C LEU A 191 -3.63 3.68 -9.41
N HIS A 192 -3.42 4.49 -8.37
CA HIS A 192 -4.45 4.89 -7.43
C HIS A 192 -5.12 6.16 -7.93
N LEU A 193 -6.45 6.18 -8.01
CA LEU A 193 -7.22 7.27 -8.60
C LEU A 193 -8.12 7.92 -7.56
N TRP A 194 -8.08 9.24 -7.49
CA TRP A 194 -8.97 10.09 -6.70
C TRP A 194 -9.76 11.03 -7.59
N THR A 195 -10.96 11.42 -7.15
CA THR A 195 -11.82 12.37 -7.87
C THR A 195 -12.61 13.21 -6.86
N ASP A 196 -13.10 14.37 -7.29
CA ASP A 196 -14.02 15.22 -6.54
C ASP A 196 -15.47 14.69 -6.57
N ALA A 197 -15.77 13.71 -7.41
CA ALA A 197 -17.08 13.09 -7.45
C ALA A 197 -17.44 12.46 -6.11
N ALA A 198 -18.64 12.77 -5.60
CA ALA A 198 -19.11 12.23 -4.33
C ALA A 198 -19.19 10.68 -4.37
N PRO A 199 -18.84 9.97 -3.28
CA PRO A 199 -18.98 8.52 -3.20
C PRO A 199 -20.42 8.08 -3.48
N GLY A 200 -20.60 7.06 -4.32
CA GLY A 200 -21.92 6.55 -4.69
C GLY A 200 -22.68 7.37 -5.75
N SER A 201 -22.14 8.50 -6.20
CA SER A 201 -22.74 9.30 -7.27
C SER A 201 -22.60 8.67 -8.66
N ASP A 202 -23.45 9.10 -9.60
CA ASP A 202 -23.34 8.71 -11.02
C ASP A 202 -22.00 9.16 -11.64
N ALA A 203 -21.46 10.29 -11.19
CA ALA A 203 -20.14 10.76 -11.62
C ALA A 203 -19.03 9.80 -11.19
N MET A 204 -19.03 9.35 -9.93
CA MET A 204 -18.09 8.33 -9.46
C MET A 204 -18.27 7.00 -10.22
N ALA A 205 -19.52 6.61 -10.52
CA ALA A 205 -19.80 5.42 -11.32
C ALA A 205 -19.26 5.52 -12.76
N ARG A 206 -19.29 6.71 -13.36
CA ARG A 206 -18.67 7.02 -14.65
C ARG A 206 -17.14 6.92 -14.59
N VAL A 207 -16.51 7.56 -13.60
CA VAL A 207 -15.06 7.43 -13.33
C VAL A 207 -14.65 5.97 -13.19
N HIS A 208 -15.41 5.16 -12.43
CA HIS A 208 -15.16 3.74 -12.29
C HIS A 208 -15.21 2.94 -13.59
N ARG A 209 -16.05 3.32 -14.56
CA ARG A 209 -16.11 2.66 -15.88
C ARG A 209 -14.95 3.09 -16.75
N ALA A 210 -14.70 4.39 -16.85
CA ALA A 210 -13.58 4.94 -17.60
C ALA A 210 -12.22 4.44 -17.09
N ALA A 211 -12.05 4.30 -15.77
CA ALA A 211 -10.84 3.75 -15.18
C ALA A 211 -10.59 2.27 -15.55
N ARG A 212 -11.66 1.48 -15.75
CA ARG A 212 -11.50 0.10 -16.25
C ARG A 212 -11.05 0.10 -17.71
N GLN A 213 -11.58 0.98 -18.53
CA GLN A 213 -11.16 1.13 -19.92
C GLN A 213 -9.69 1.57 -20.00
N LEU A 214 -9.32 2.61 -19.25
CA LEU A 214 -7.93 3.07 -19.12
C LEU A 214 -6.97 1.93 -18.77
N ARG A 215 -7.33 1.09 -17.80
CA ARG A 215 -6.52 -0.08 -17.45
C ARG A 215 -6.32 -1.02 -18.65
N SER A 216 -7.40 -1.36 -19.35
CA SER A 216 -7.34 -2.24 -20.51
C SER A 216 -6.49 -1.65 -21.63
N ASP A 217 -6.59 -0.34 -21.87
CA ASP A 217 -5.82 0.35 -22.91
C ASP A 217 -4.32 0.36 -22.59
N ILE A 218 -3.95 0.61 -21.32
CA ILE A 218 -2.55 0.57 -20.87
C ILE A 218 -1.96 -0.84 -21.01
N GLU A 219 -2.66 -1.88 -20.54
CA GLU A 219 -2.17 -3.27 -20.63
C GLU A 219 -2.07 -3.74 -22.10
N ALA A 220 -2.96 -3.30 -22.98
CA ALA A 220 -2.91 -3.62 -24.41
C ALA A 220 -1.70 -2.96 -25.10
N ALA A 221 -1.40 -1.70 -24.77
CA ALA A 221 -0.29 -0.96 -25.37
C ALA A 221 1.10 -1.51 -25.00
N ALA A 222 1.25 -2.10 -23.82
CA ALA A 222 2.50 -2.71 -23.35
C ALA A 222 2.76 -4.13 -23.90
N SER A 223 1.76 -4.73 -24.55
CA SER A 223 1.88 -6.08 -25.13
C SER A 223 2.49 -6.07 -26.54
N HIS A 224 3.01 -4.94 -27.02
CA HIS A 224 3.52 -4.69 -28.38
C HIS A 224 4.91 -4.07 -28.31
#